data_AF-A0A355GWX5-F1
#
_entry.id   AF-A0A355GWX5-F1
#
_cell.length_a   1.000
_cell.length_b   1.000
_cell.length_c   1.000
_cell.angle_alpha   90.00
_cell.angle_beta   90.00
_cell.angle_gamma   90.00
#
_symmetry.space_group_name_H-M   'P 1'
#
loop_
_entity.id
_entity.type
_entity.pdbx_description
1 polymer ?
#
loop_
_entity_poly.entity_id
_entity_poly.type
_entity_poly.pdbx_seq_one_letter_code
_entity_poly.pdbx_strand_id
1 'polypeptide(L)' 'GKRYNRETLEVKYKGKNIADVLEMRVEDALEFFQNIPKIHRKIQTIFDVGLGYVQLGQPATTLSGGEAQRVKLAT' A
#
# COMPACT_ATOMS: atom_id res chain seq x y z
N GLY A 1 -2.96 -8.65 15.66
CA GLY A 1 -2.96 -7.30 16.25
C GLY A 1 -2.23 -6.35 15.34
N LYS A 2 -2.71 -5.11 15.18
CA LYS A 2 -2.01 -4.08 14.39
C LYS A 2 -0.62 -3.86 14.99
N ARG A 3 0.45 -3.86 14.17
CA ARG A 3 1.87 -3.82 14.59
C ARG A 3 2.29 -2.50 15.29
N TYR A 4 1.36 -1.62 15.60
CA TYR A 4 1.61 -0.26 16.07
C TYR A 4 1.02 -0.07 17.47
N ASN A 5 1.68 0.76 18.29
CA ASN A 5 1.15 1.14 19.59
C ASN A 5 -0.13 2.00 19.41
N ARG A 6 -0.90 2.12 20.49
CA ARG A 6 -2.19 2.81 20.47
C ARG A 6 -2.06 4.28 20.07
N GLU A 7 -1.06 4.99 20.59
CA GLU A 7 -0.78 6.40 20.29
C GLU A 7 -0.54 6.62 18.78
N THR A 8 0.20 5.72 18.12
CA THR A 8 0.44 5.80 16.67
C THR A 8 -0.85 5.61 15.87
N LEU A 9 -1.77 4.77 16.35
CA LEU A 9 -3.05 4.51 15.68
C LEU A 9 -4.08 5.64 15.88
N GLU A 10 -3.84 6.56 16.81
CA GLU A 10 -4.67 7.75 17.02
C GLU A 10 -4.38 8.86 15.98
N VAL A 11 -3.17 8.86 15.38
CA VAL A 11 -2.82 9.79 14.31
C VAL A 11 -3.51 9.39 13.01
N LYS A 12 -4.26 10.34 12.42
CA LYS A 12 -5.06 10.10 11.22
C LYS A 12 -4.68 11.07 10.11
N TYR A 13 -4.60 10.55 8.89
CA TYR A 13 -4.55 11.32 7.65
C TYR A 13 -5.82 11.02 6.84
N LYS A 14 -6.58 12.04 6.45
CA LYS A 14 -7.89 11.90 5.78
C LYS A 14 -8.80 10.87 6.49
N GLY A 15 -8.81 10.89 7.83
CA GLY A 15 -9.63 9.98 8.65
C GLY A 15 -9.10 8.54 8.81
N LYS A 16 -7.98 8.17 8.16
CA LYS A 16 -7.36 6.84 8.25
C LYS A 16 -6.05 6.89 9.05
N ASN A 17 -5.84 5.93 9.95
CA ASN A 17 -4.53 5.74 10.59
C ASN A 17 -3.60 4.89 9.70
N ILE A 18 -2.35 4.71 10.12
CA ILE A 18 -1.35 3.97 9.33
C ILE A 18 -1.74 2.52 9.06
N ALA A 19 -2.42 1.86 10.00
CA ALA A 19 -2.86 0.49 9.79
C ALA A 19 -4.00 0.42 8.78
N ASP A 20 -4.93 1.38 8.83
CA ASP A 20 -6.02 1.47 7.86
C ASP A 20 -5.48 1.75 6.44
N VAL A 21 -4.39 2.54 6.34
CA VAL A 21 -3.68 2.79 5.08
C VAL A 21 -3.02 1.51 4.55
N LEU A 22 -2.36 0.74 5.42
CA LEU A 22 -1.70 -0.51 5.04
C LEU A 22 -2.69 -1.62 4.65
N GLU A 23 -3.93 -1.56 5.12
CA GLU A 23 -5.00 -2.47 4.74
C GLU A 23 -5.67 -2.12 3.39
N MET A 24 -5.35 -0.94 2.80
CA MET A 24 -5.88 -0.55 1.49
C MET A 24 -5.23 -1.33 0.35
N ARG A 25 -6.02 -1.57 -0.70
CA ARG A 25 -5.48 -2.07 -1.98
C ARG A 25 -4.67 -0.99 -2.68
N VAL A 26 -3.75 -1.41 -3.54
CA VAL A 26 -2.95 -0.51 -4.39
C VAL A 26 -3.86 0.40 -5.22
N GLU A 27 -4.96 -0.14 -5.78
CA GLU A 27 -5.95 0.65 -6.55
C GLU A 27 -6.58 1.78 -5.73
N ASP A 28 -7.04 1.48 -4.51
CA ASP A 28 -7.65 2.49 -3.61
C ASP A 28 -6.60 3.53 -3.16
N ALA A 29 -5.36 3.08 -2.97
CA ALA A 29 -4.28 3.92 -2.52
C ALA A 29 -3.84 4.95 -3.58
N LEU A 30 -4.03 4.66 -4.88
CA LEU A 30 -3.80 5.64 -5.95
C LEU A 30 -4.70 6.86 -5.77
N GLU A 31 -6.00 6.63 -5.59
CA GLU A 31 -6.96 7.71 -5.37
C GLU A 31 -6.70 8.43 -4.04
N PHE A 32 -6.39 7.67 -2.99
CA PHE A 32 -6.13 8.23 -1.66
C PHE A 32 -4.91 9.18 -1.66
N PHE A 33 -3.84 8.83 -2.39
CA PHE A 33 -2.58 9.58 -2.45
C PHE A 33 -2.40 10.44 -3.71
N GLN A 34 -3.44 10.65 -4.52
CA GLN A 34 -3.39 11.46 -5.76
C GLN A 34 -2.75 12.85 -5.57
N ASN A 35 -2.97 13.48 -4.41
CA ASN A 35 -2.44 14.81 -4.08
C ASN A 35 -1.04 14.78 -3.45
N ILE A 36 -0.39 13.62 -3.36
CA ILE A 36 0.99 13.46 -2.87
C ILE A 36 1.82 12.81 -3.99
N PRO A 37 2.36 13.59 -4.95
CA PRO A 37 2.98 13.05 -6.16
C PRO A 37 4.11 12.05 -5.90
N LYS A 38 4.89 12.26 -4.83
CA LYS A 38 5.99 11.34 -4.46
C LYS A 38 5.50 9.95 -4.07
N ILE A 39 4.36 9.85 -3.40
CA ILE A 39 3.76 8.58 -2.99
C ILE A 39 2.98 7.99 -4.17
N HIS A 40 2.15 8.80 -4.82
CA HIS A 40 1.36 8.39 -5.98
C HIS A 40 2.23 7.70 -7.06
N ARG A 41 3.38 8.29 -7.43
CA ARG A 41 4.28 7.69 -8.42
C ARG A 41 4.76 6.29 -8.04
N LYS A 42 5.07 6.03 -6.77
CA LYS A 42 5.50 4.71 -6.29
C LYS A 42 4.36 3.69 -6.30
N ILE A 43 3.14 4.12 -5.99
CA ILE A 43 1.96 3.25 -6.04
C ILE A 43 1.59 2.94 -7.50
N GLN A 44 1.74 3.93 -8.39
CA GLN A 44 1.50 3.77 -9.83
C GLN A 44 2.37 2.67 -10.44
N THR A 45 3.67 2.60 -10.11
CA THR A 45 4.52 1.54 -10.68
C THR A 45 4.07 0.14 -10.27
N ILE A 46 3.56 -0.02 -9.04
CA ILE A 46 3.00 -1.29 -8.55
C ILE A 46 1.69 -1.60 -9.27
N PHE A 47 0.86 -0.59 -9.53
CA PHE A 47 -0.37 -0.76 -10.29
C PHE A 47 -0.10 -1.16 -11.75
N ASP A 48 0.89 -0.53 -12.38
CA ASP A 48 1.26 -0.75 -13.80
C ASP A 48 1.74 -2.18 -14.07
N VAL A 49 2.33 -2.84 -13.07
CA VAL A 49 2.68 -4.28 -13.14
C VAL A 49 1.51 -5.21 -12.81
N GLY A 50 0.29 -4.68 -12.68
CA GLY A 50 -0.94 -5.46 -12.47
C GLY A 50 -1.13 -5.99 -11.05
N LEU A 51 -0.63 -5.26 -10.04
CA LEU A 51 -0.80 -5.60 -8.62
C LEU A 51 -1.83 -4.71 -7.92
N GLY A 52 -2.78 -4.14 -8.66
CA GLY A 52 -3.81 -3.24 -8.11
C GLY A 52 -4.65 -3.82 -6.96
N TYR A 53 -4.89 -5.13 -6.97
CA TYR A 53 -5.70 -5.83 -5.97
C TYR A 53 -4.95 -6.17 -4.67
N VAL A 54 -3.62 -6.06 -4.65
CA VAL A 54 -2.78 -6.39 -3.50
C VAL A 54 -2.89 -5.30 -2.45
N GLN A 55 -2.89 -5.67 -1.17
CA GLN A 55 -2.86 -4.70 -0.07
C GLN A 55 -1.46 -4.12 0.12
N LEU A 56 -1.34 -2.83 0.43
CA LEU A 56 -0.05 -2.17 0.67
C LEU A 56 0.78 -2.83 1.77
N GLY A 57 0.12 -3.34 2.82
CA GLY A 57 0.72 -4.02 3.95
C GLY A 57 0.81 -5.54 3.81
N GLN A 58 0.48 -6.11 2.64
CA GLN A 58 0.53 -7.56 2.44
C GLN A 58 1.96 -8.06 2.68
N PRO A 59 2.16 -9.04 3.59
CA PRO A 59 3.49 -9.58 3.83
C PRO A 59 4.09 -10.15 2.54
N ALA A 60 5.34 -9.81 2.23
CA ALA A 60 6.01 -10.30 1.02
C ALA A 60 6.05 -11.84 0.93
N THR A 61 6.04 -12.53 2.07
CA THR A 61 6.03 -14.00 2.17
C THR A 61 4.71 -14.63 1.73
N THR A 62 3.62 -13.87 1.58
CA THR A 62 2.32 -14.38 1.13
C THR A 62 2.02 -14.09 -0.33
N LEU A 63 2.95 -13.42 -1.03
CA LEU A 63 2.87 -13.22 -2.48
C LEU A 63 3.23 -14.50 -3.21
N SER A 64 2.52 -14.79 -4.29
CA SER A 64 2.91 -15.82 -5.26
C SER A 64 4.25 -15.44 -5.91
N GLY A 65 4.94 -16.44 -6.49
CA GLY A 65 6.21 -16.20 -7.19
C GLY A 65 6.09 -15.16 -8.31
N GLY A 66 4.97 -15.19 -9.06
CA GLY A 66 4.71 -14.20 -10.13
C GLY A 66 4.40 -12.80 -9.61
N GLU A 67 3.78 -12.67 -8.43
CA GLU A 67 3.58 -11.36 -7.79
C GLU A 67 4.89 -10.81 -7.24
N ALA A 68 5.69 -11.62 -6.55
CA ALA A 68 6.99 -11.21 -6.03
C ALA A 68 7.92 -10.72 -7.15
N GLN A 69 7.89 -11.39 -8.31
CA GLN A 69 8.64 -10.97 -9.49
C GLN A 69 8.18 -9.60 -10.00
N ARG A 70 6.86 -9.36 -10.09
CA ARG A 70 6.30 -8.09 -10.55
C ARG A 70 6.61 -6.94 -9.58
N VAL A 71 6.59 -7.18 -8.27
CA VAL A 71 7.05 -6.19 -7.27
C VAL A 71 8.49 -5.76 -7.54
N LYS A 72 9.39 -6.71 -7.83
CA LYS A 72 10.80 -6.41 -8.14
C LYS A 72 10.97 -5.56 -9.41
N LEU A 73 10.03 -5.63 -10.36
CA LEU A 73 10.05 -4.81 -11.57
C LEU A 73 9.51 -3.40 -11.35
N ALA A 74 8.68 -3.20 -10.33
CA ALA A 74 8.03 -1.93 -10.01
C ALA A 74 8.86 -1.01 -9.10
N THR A 75 9.91 -1.53 -8.45
CA THR A 75 10.81 -0.81 -7.53
C THR A 75 12.17 -0.52 -8.14
#